data_AF-A0A2P8VQP2-F1
#
_entry.id   AF-A0A2P8VQP2-F1
#
_cell.length_a   1.000
_cell.length_b   1.000
_cell.length_c   1.000
_cell.angle_alpha   90.00
_cell.angle_beta   90.00
_cell.angle_gamma   90.00
#
_symmetry.space_group_name_H-M   'P 1'
#
loop_
_entity.id
_entity.type
_entity.pdbx_description
1 polymer ?
#
loop_
_entity_poly.entity_id
_entity_poly.type
_entity_poly.pdbx_seq_one_letter_code
_entity_poly.pdbx_strand_id
1 'polypeptide(L)'
;MKARLNSCLVEAKQLAKLRNGAYRASVDELYRNLRATQSYASIAGELSTSTTDLMTPLYQYRVNDSCNTISQLLLKELKKGAMINGN
;
A
#
# COMPACT_ATOMS: atom_id res chain seq x y z
N MET A 1 12.83 1.84 -4.66
CA MET A 1 11.35 1.80 -4.74
C MET A 1 10.79 0.39 -4.96
N LYS A 2 11.30 -0.41 -5.93
CA LYS A 2 10.81 -1.78 -6.22
C LYS A 2 10.80 -2.73 -5.01
N ALA A 3 11.89 -2.77 -4.23
CA ALA A 3 11.97 -3.66 -3.06
C ALA A 3 10.89 -3.35 -2.00
N ARG A 4 10.68 -2.07 -1.69
CA ARG A 4 9.64 -1.62 -0.72
C ARG A 4 8.23 -1.98 -1.17
N LEU A 5 7.93 -1.78 -2.46
CA LEU A 5 6.63 -2.16 -3.02
C LEU A 5 6.40 -3.68 -2.94
N ASN A 6 7.43 -4.48 -3.25
CA ASN A 6 7.32 -5.94 -3.17
C ASN A 6 7.02 -6.41 -1.74
N SER A 7 7.71 -5.86 -0.74
CA SER A 7 7.42 -6.17 0.67
C SER A 7 5.98 -5.79 1.04
N CYS A 8 5.56 -4.58 0.68
CA CYS A 8 4.19 -4.11 0.90
C CYS A 8 3.12 -5.03 0.28
N LEU A 9 3.36 -5.55 -0.93
CA LEU A 9 2.45 -6.51 -1.58
C LEU A 9 2.42 -7.87 -0.87
N VAL A 10 3.54 -8.33 -0.33
CA VAL A 10 3.59 -9.55 0.49
C VAL A 10 2.82 -9.35 1.80
N GLU A 11 3.03 -8.22 2.48
CA GLU A 11 2.34 -7.87 3.72
C GLU A 11 0.82 -7.72 3.49
N ALA A 12 0.41 -7.08 2.39
CA ALA A 12 -1.01 -6.96 2.04
C ALA A 12 -1.66 -8.32 1.81
N LYS A 13 -0.97 -9.27 1.16
CA LYS A 13 -1.44 -10.65 0.98
C LYS A 13 -1.56 -11.40 2.30
N GLN A 14 -0.65 -11.18 3.24
CA GLN A 14 -0.75 -11.76 4.58
C GLN A 14 -1.94 -11.18 5.33
N LEU A 15 -2.06 -9.85 5.35
CA LEU A 15 -3.12 -9.12 6.03
C LEU A 15 -4.51 -9.49 5.50
N ALA A 16 -4.65 -9.68 4.18
CA ALA A 16 -5.90 -10.10 3.54
C ALA A 16 -6.41 -11.48 4.01
N LYS A 17 -5.53 -12.36 4.49
CA LYS A 17 -5.88 -13.69 5.01
C LYS A 17 -6.31 -13.67 6.47
N LEU A 18 -6.15 -12.54 7.17
CA LEU A 18 -6.43 -12.44 8.60
C LEU A 18 -7.88 -12.05 8.88
N ARG A 19 -8.41 -12.59 9.98
CA ARG A 19 -9.65 -12.16 10.67
C ARG A 19 -10.85 -11.93 9.72
N ASN A 20 -11.09 -12.88 8.81
CA ASN A 20 -12.24 -12.89 7.89
C ASN A 20 -12.48 -11.57 7.14
N GLY A 21 -11.41 -10.94 6.65
CA GLY A 21 -11.52 -9.75 5.82
C GLY A 21 -11.60 -8.43 6.58
N ALA A 22 -11.28 -8.41 7.89
CA ALA A 22 -11.21 -7.19 8.70
C ALA A 22 -10.33 -6.07 8.10
N TYR A 23 -9.38 -6.42 7.23
CA TYR A 23 -8.45 -5.49 6.59
C TYR A 23 -8.70 -5.30 5.09
N ARG A 24 -9.81 -5.84 4.56
CA ARG A 24 -10.12 -5.79 3.13
C ARG A 24 -10.14 -4.37 2.58
N ALA A 25 -10.72 -3.42 3.32
CA ALA A 25 -10.80 -2.02 2.90
C ALA A 25 -9.41 -1.41 2.64
N SER A 26 -8.46 -1.62 3.55
CA SER A 26 -7.08 -1.11 3.43
C SER A 26 -6.29 -1.81 2.32
N VAL A 27 -6.50 -3.12 2.13
CA VAL A 27 -5.89 -3.87 1.03
C VAL A 27 -6.44 -3.40 -0.32
N ASP A 28 -7.75 -3.21 -0.42
CA ASP A 28 -8.40 -2.72 -1.64
C ASP A 28 -7.95 -1.28 -1.96
N GLU A 29 -7.71 -0.45 -0.94
CA GLU A 29 -7.17 0.89 -1.11
C GLU A 29 -5.76 0.90 -1.71
N LEU A 30 -4.85 0.06 -1.19
CA LEU A 30 -3.52 -0.12 -1.79
C LEU A 30 -3.64 -0.47 -3.28
N TYR A 31 -4.48 -1.45 -3.64
CA TYR A 31 -4.64 -1.85 -5.03
C TYR A 31 -5.30 -0.78 -5.90
N ARG A 32 -6.22 0.03 -5.36
CA ARG A 32 -6.75 1.21 -6.06
C ARG A 32 -5.66 2.23 -6.34
N ASN A 33 -4.83 2.55 -5.36
CA ASN A 33 -3.72 3.50 -5.52
C ASN A 33 -2.67 3.00 -6.51
N LEU A 34 -2.41 1.69 -6.57
CA LEU A 34 -1.52 1.10 -7.57
C LEU A 34 -2.09 1.21 -8.99
N ARG A 35 -3.37 0.89 -9.19
CA ARG A 35 -4.03 1.06 -10.50
C ARG A 35 -4.04 2.51 -10.93
N ALA A 36 -4.38 3.44 -10.04
CA ALA A 36 -4.38 4.86 -10.34
C ALA A 36 -2.97 5.36 -10.73
N THR A 37 -1.94 4.90 -10.02
CA THR A 37 -0.53 5.19 -10.36
C THR A 37 -0.13 4.63 -11.72
N GLN A 38 -0.56 3.41 -12.06
CA GLN A 38 -0.32 2.81 -13.37
C GLN A 38 -1.02 3.58 -14.49
N SER A 39 -2.29 3.95 -14.30
CA SER A 39 -3.04 4.78 -15.24
C SER A 39 -2.36 6.14 -15.45
N TYR A 40 -1.94 6.81 -14.38
CA TYR A 40 -1.16 8.04 -14.48
C TYR A 40 0.14 7.84 -15.27
N ALA A 41 0.92 6.81 -14.94
CA ALA A 41 2.18 6.54 -15.62
C ALA A 41 2.01 6.30 -17.13
N SER A 42 0.87 5.74 -17.55
CA SER A 42 0.57 5.52 -18.98
C SER A 42 0.34 6.79 -19.79
N ILE A 43 -0.09 7.88 -19.14
CA ILE A 43 -0.37 9.18 -19.80
C ILE A 43 0.67 10.25 -19.46
N ALA A 44 1.56 10.00 -18.50
CA ALA A 44 2.45 11.02 -17.95
C ALA A 44 3.36 11.67 -19.00
N GLY A 45 3.75 10.93 -20.05
CA GLY A 45 4.57 11.47 -21.15
C GLY A 45 3.85 12.48 -22.05
N GLU A 46 2.51 12.56 -21.96
CA GLU A 46 1.67 13.48 -22.74
C GLU A 46 1.30 14.74 -21.94
N LEU A 47 1.64 14.78 -20.65
CA LEU A 47 1.31 15.89 -19.76
C LEU A 47 2.42 16.96 -19.75
N SER A 48 2.07 18.19 -19.36
CA SER A 48 3.05 19.25 -19.17
C SER A 48 4.02 18.91 -18.04
N THR A 49 5.26 19.39 -18.13
CA THR A 49 6.27 19.22 -17.08
C THR A 49 5.76 19.72 -15.71
N SER A 50 5.10 20.88 -15.69
CA SER A 50 4.49 21.42 -14.47
C SER A 50 3.44 20.48 -13.84
N THR A 51 2.67 19.77 -14.66
CA THR A 51 1.68 18.79 -14.20
C THR A 51 2.39 17.55 -13.69
N THR A 52 3.40 17.04 -14.41
CA THR A 52 4.14 15.85 -13.99
C THR A 52 4.94 16.07 -12.72
N ASP A 53 5.49 17.27 -12.52
CA ASP A 53 6.25 17.65 -11.32
C ASP A 53 5.37 17.68 -10.08
N LEU A 54 4.09 18.03 -10.24
CA LEU A 54 3.09 18.00 -9.15
C LEU A 54 2.52 16.59 -8.94
N MET A 55 2.12 15.92 -10.02
CA MET A 55 1.33 14.69 -9.93
C MET A 55 2.17 13.46 -9.65
N THR A 56 3.39 13.36 -10.17
CA THR A 56 4.30 12.24 -9.89
C THR A 56 4.53 12.01 -8.40
N PRO A 57 4.95 13.03 -7.61
CA PRO A 57 5.15 12.84 -6.18
C PRO A 57 3.83 12.52 -5.44
N LEU A 58 2.69 13.05 -5.88
CA LEU A 58 1.38 12.74 -5.28
C LEU A 58 1.03 11.24 -5.42
N TYR A 59 1.17 10.66 -6.61
CA TYR A 59 0.90 9.24 -6.83
C TYR A 59 1.89 8.35 -6.06
N GLN A 60 3.17 8.72 -6.04
CA GLN A 60 4.19 8.03 -5.24
C GLN A 60 3.87 8.08 -3.75
N TYR A 61 3.47 9.24 -3.24
CA TYR A 61 3.06 9.42 -1.84
C TYR A 61 1.89 8.51 -1.48
N ARG A 62 0.81 8.50 -2.28
CA ARG A 62 -0.38 7.67 -2.01
C ARG A 62 -0.05 6.19 -1.89
N VAL A 63 0.79 5.66 -2.78
CA VAL A 63 1.23 4.25 -2.71
C VAL A 63 2.07 4.02 -1.46
N ASN A 64 3.02 4.90 -1.15
CA ASN A 64 3.87 4.77 0.02
C ASN A 64 3.07 4.84 1.34
N ASP A 65 2.08 5.72 1.40
CA ASP A 65 1.21 5.88 2.56
C ASP A 65 0.36 4.63 2.78
N SER A 66 -0.32 4.13 1.73
CA SER A 66 -1.04 2.85 1.82
C SER A 66 -0.14 1.69 2.24
N CYS A 67 1.10 1.64 1.74
CA CYS A 67 2.05 0.63 2.17
C CYS A 67 2.42 0.75 3.66
N ASN A 68 2.63 1.97 4.16
CA ASN A 68 2.87 2.19 5.58
C ASN A 68 1.68 1.74 6.43
N THR A 69 0.44 2.02 5.99
CA THR A 69 -0.78 1.55 6.67
C THR A 69 -0.81 0.03 6.74
N ILE A 70 -0.52 -0.68 5.64
CA ILE A 70 -0.46 -2.14 5.61
C ILE A 70 0.58 -2.68 6.59
N SER A 71 1.80 -2.12 6.60
CA SER A 71 2.86 -2.54 7.53
C SER A 71 2.44 -2.35 8.99
N GLN A 72 1.84 -1.21 9.32
CA GLN A 72 1.38 -0.93 10.68
C GLN A 72 0.26 -1.87 11.13
N LEU A 73 -0.69 -2.18 10.25
CA LEU A 73 -1.78 -3.12 10.53
C LEU A 73 -1.24 -4.54 10.76
N LEU A 74 -0.30 -4.99 9.93
CA LEU A 74 0.33 -6.29 10.10
C LEU A 74 1.12 -6.37 11.41
N LEU A 75 1.92 -5.34 11.73
CA LEU A 75 2.65 -5.25 12.99
C LEU A 75 1.71 -5.27 14.20
N LYS A 76 0.54 -4.64 14.11
CA LYS A 76 -0.48 -4.68 15.17
C LYS A 76 -1.01 -6.09 15.39
N GLU A 77 -1.24 -6.87 14.34
CA GLU A 77 -1.68 -8.26 14.47
C GLU A 77 -0.58 -9.18 15.01
N LEU A 78 0.66 -9.00 14.55
CA LEU A 78 1.81 -9.74 15.09
C LEU A 78 1.99 -9.49 16.59
N LYS A 79 1.86 -8.22 17.04
CA LYS A 79 1.91 -7.87 18.47
C LYS A 79 0.78 -8.52 19.28
N LYS A 80 -0.44 -8.58 18.73
CA LYS A 80 -1.55 -9.29 19.39
C LYS A 80 -1.26 -10.79 19.53
N GLY A 81 -0.77 -11.43 18.47
CA GLY A 81 -0.39 -12.85 18.52
C GLY A 81 0.72 -13.14 19.53
N ALA A 82 1.72 -12.24 19.62
CA ALA A 82 2.80 -12.35 20.61
C ALA A 82 2.29 -12.18 22.06
N MET A 83 1.33 -11.29 22.30
CA MET A 83 0.74 -11.10 23.64
C MET A 83 -0.17 -12.26 24.07
N ILE A 84 -0.80 -12.98 23.12
CA ILE A 84 -1.65 -14.14 23.43
C ILE A 84 -0.81 -15.37 23.80
N ASN A 85 0.37 -15.55 23.20
CA ASN A 85 1.26 -16.69 23.44
C ASN A 85 2.31 -16.44 24.54
N GLY A 86 2.22 -15.32 25.27
CA GLY A 86 3.19 -14.89 26.27
C GLY A 86 2.76 -15.08 27.73
N ASN A 87 1.76 -15.93 28.01
CA ASN A 87 1.31 -16.31 29.35
C ASN A 87 1.53 -17.80 29.60
#